data_AF-A0AAV6A3U9-F1
#
_entry.id   AF-A0AAV6A3U9-F1
#
_cell.length_a   1.000
_cell.length_b   1.000
_cell.length_c   1.000
_cell.angle_alpha   90.00
_cell.angle_beta   90.00
_cell.angle_gamma   90.00
#
_symmetry.space_group_name_H-M   'P 1'
#
loop_
_entity.id
_entity.type
_entity.pdbx_description
1 polymer ?
#
loop_
_entity_poly.entity_id
_entity_poly.type
_entity_poly.pdbx_seq_one_letter_code
_entity_poly.pdbx_strand_id
1 'polypeptide(L)' 'SGLAMQKGVTVLNAPGLIDSGYRGELKVLLINHGAEPVELARGERIAQLVVQPVADVKLVEVDRLPESERGMGGFGSTGA' A
#
# COMPACT_ATOMS: atom_id res chain seq x y z
N SER A 1 0.85 9.00 -9.39
CA SER A 1 2.04 9.83 -9.09
C SER A 1 1.73 11.32 -9.15
N GLY A 2 1.12 11.83 -10.23
CA GLY A 2 0.83 13.26 -10.40
C GLY A 2 0.05 13.91 -9.25
N LEU A 3 -1.06 13.33 -8.81
CA LEU A 3 -1.89 13.88 -7.72
C LEU A 3 -1.13 14.01 -6.39
N ALA A 4 -0.32 13.00 -6.05
CA ALA A 4 0.52 13.02 -4.86
C ALA A 4 1.63 14.07 -4.96
N MET A 5 2.34 14.13 -6.09
CA MET A 5 3.44 15.07 -6.29
C MET A 5 2.98 16.53 -6.37
N GLN A 6 1.88 16.80 -7.05
CA GLN A 6 1.42 18.16 -7.35
C GLN A 6 0.47 18.72 -6.29
N LYS A 7 -0.37 17.86 -5.69
CA LYS A 7 -1.44 18.30 -4.78
C LYS A 7 -1.30 17.71 -3.36
N GLY A 8 -0.29 16.88 -3.09
CA GLY A 8 -0.14 16.23 -1.78
C GLY A 8 -1.25 15.24 -1.43
N VAL A 9 -2.08 14.82 -2.40
CA VAL A 9 -3.17 13.87 -2.17
C VAL A 9 -2.70 12.45 -2.44
N THR A 10 -2.91 11.57 -1.46
CA THR A 10 -2.60 10.15 -1.55
C THR A 10 -3.78 9.28 -1.07
N VAL A 11 -3.63 7.97 -1.18
CA VAL A 11 -4.54 6.99 -0.59
C VAL A 11 -4.02 6.67 0.80
N LEU A 12 -4.82 6.94 1.83
CA LEU A 12 -4.43 6.84 3.24
C LEU A 12 -3.97 5.43 3.63
N ASN A 13 -4.68 4.41 3.13
CA ASN A 13 -4.37 3.02 3.38
C ASN A 13 -3.49 2.41 2.28
N ALA A 14 -2.71 3.21 1.54
CA ALA A 14 -1.88 2.68 0.45
C ALA A 14 -0.79 1.72 0.96
N PRO A 15 -0.62 0.54 0.32
CA PRO A 15 -1.50 -0.03 -0.70
C PRO A 15 -2.81 -0.56 -0.08
N GLY A 16 -3.96 -0.15 -0.64
CA GLY A 16 -5.26 -0.62 -0.19
C GLY A 16 -5.49 -2.06 -0.63
N LEU A 17 -5.55 -2.99 0.33
CA LEU A 17 -5.76 -4.42 0.05
C LEU A 17 -7.25 -4.71 -0.13
N ILE A 18 -7.60 -5.40 -1.22
CA ILE A 18 -8.96 -5.84 -1.54
C ILE A 18 -8.98 -7.36 -1.52
N ASP A 19 -9.80 -7.94 -0.65
CA ASP A 19 -9.96 -9.40 -0.56
C ASP A 19 -10.62 -9.98 -1.82
N SER A 20 -10.20 -11.18 -2.22
CA SER A 20 -10.74 -11.88 -3.40
C SER A 20 -12.24 -12.19 -3.30
N GLY A 21 -12.76 -12.28 -2.09
CA GLY A 21 -14.18 -12.48 -1.79
C GLY A 21 -15.03 -11.20 -1.80
N TYR A 22 -14.42 -10.01 -1.85
CA TYR A 22 -15.15 -8.75 -1.76
C TYR A 22 -16.02 -8.52 -3.02
N ARG A 23 -17.28 -8.09 -2.81
CA ARG A 23 -18.26 -7.81 -3.88
C ARG A 23 -18.94 -6.45 -3.74
N GLY A 24 -18.55 -5.67 -2.74
CA GLY A 24 -19.08 -4.33 -2.55
C GLY A 24 -18.47 -3.33 -3.54
N GLU A 25 -18.98 -2.11 -3.48
CA GLU A 25 -18.39 -0.97 -4.19
C GLU A 25 -16.99 -0.67 -3.64
N LEU A 26 -16.01 -0.53 -4.53
CA LEU A 26 -14.67 -0.10 -4.15
C LEU A 26 -14.68 1.38 -3.77
N LYS A 27 -14.15 1.69 -2.58
CA LYS A 27 -13.97 3.07 -2.09
C LYS A 27 -12.50 3.39 -1.96
N VAL A 28 -12.15 4.64 -2.23
CA VAL A 28 -10.78 5.15 -2.13
C VAL A 28 -10.70 6.13 -0.96
N LEU A 29 -9.89 5.80 0.05
CA LEU A 29 -9.68 6.65 1.20
C LEU A 29 -8.63 7.71 0.86
N LEU A 30 -9.06 8.80 0.22
CA LEU A 30 -8.16 9.92 -0.10
C LEU A 30 -7.83 10.73 1.15
N ILE A 31 -6.56 11.12 1.28
CA ILE A 31 -6.09 12.08 2.27
C ILE A 31 -5.31 13.19 1.57
N ASN A 32 -5.57 14.44 1.95
CA ASN A 32 -4.80 15.61 1.54
C ASN A 32 -3.75 15.91 2.62
N HIS A 33 -2.47 15.79 2.29
CA HIS A 33 -1.36 16.19 3.16
C HIS A 33 -0.89 17.64 2.91
N GLY A 34 -1.44 18.31 1.91
CA GLY A 34 -1.15 19.70 1.61
C GLY A 34 -1.84 20.67 2.58
N ALA A 35 -1.38 21.92 2.57
CA ALA A 35 -1.99 23.00 3.34
C ALA A 35 -3.25 23.57 2.67
N GLU A 36 -3.34 23.44 1.34
CA GLU A 36 -4.43 24.00 0.55
C GLU A 36 -5.53 22.97 0.28
N PRO A 37 -6.82 23.39 0.22
CA PRO A 37 -7.91 22.53 -0.22
C PRO A 37 -7.67 21.97 -1.62
N VAL A 38 -8.10 20.74 -1.86
CA VAL A 38 -8.04 20.09 -3.18
C VAL A 38 -9.45 19.74 -3.63
N GLU A 39 -9.86 20.33 -4.74
CA GLU A 39 -11.10 19.99 -5.42
C GLU A 39 -10.89 18.81 -6.37
N LEU A 40 -11.87 17.91 -6.38
CA LEU A 40 -11.93 16.74 -7.27
C LEU A 40 -13.27 16.74 -8.00
N ALA A 41 -13.23 16.52 -9.30
CA ALA A 41 -14.43 16.46 -10.11
C ALA A 41 -14.91 15.00 -10.30
N ARG A 42 -16.22 14.81 -10.45
CA ARG A 42 -16.77 13.51 -10.85
C ARG A 42 -16.17 13.09 -12.21
N GLY A 43 -15.66 11.87 -12.28
CA GLY A 43 -15.00 11.33 -13.48
C GLY A 43 -13.49 11.55 -13.50
N GLU A 44 -12.93 12.29 -12.54
CA GLU A 44 -11.48 12.42 -12.39
C GLU A 44 -10.84 11.09 -11.95
N ARG A 45 -9.66 10.79 -12.50
CA ARG A 45 -8.90 9.59 -12.14
C ARG A 45 -8.13 9.85 -10.84
N ILE A 46 -8.58 9.26 -9.75
CA ILE A 46 -8.04 9.51 -8.39
C ILE A 46 -7.13 8.41 -7.84
N ALA A 47 -7.16 7.22 -8.45
CA ALA A 47 -6.38 6.06 -8.02
C ALA A 47 -6.14 5.11 -9.21
N GLN A 48 -5.33 4.08 -8.97
CA GLN A 48 -5.10 2.98 -9.90
C GLN A 48 -5.29 1.66 -9.16
N LEU A 49 -5.84 0.66 -9.86
CA LEU A 49 -6.01 -0.69 -9.35
C LEU A 49 -5.00 -1.62 -10.03
N VAL A 50 -4.30 -2.42 -9.23
CA VAL A 50 -3.36 -3.43 -9.72
C VAL A 50 -3.81 -4.79 -9.19
N VAL A 51 -3.90 -5.77 -10.07
CA VAL A 51 -4.24 -7.16 -9.73
C VAL A 51 -2.98 -8.00 -9.78
N GLN A 52 -2.68 -8.73 -8.71
CA GLN A 52 -1.48 -9.56 -8.59
C GLN A 52 -1.83 -10.93 -8.01
N PRO A 53 -1.10 -12.00 -8.38
CA PRO A 53 -1.19 -13.27 -7.68
C PRO A 53 -0.72 -13.13 -6.23
N VAL A 54 -1.41 -13.79 -5.31
CA VAL A 54 -1.03 -13.90 -3.89
C VAL A 54 -0.79 -15.38 -3.58
N ALA A 55 0.30 -15.67 -2.89
CA ALA A 55 0.63 -17.03 -2.49
C ALA A 55 -0.32 -17.52 -1.38
N ASP A 56 -0.76 -18.77 -1.47
CA ASP A 56 -1.40 -19.45 -0.36
C ASP A 56 -0.32 -19.91 0.62
N VAL A 57 -0.41 -19.47 1.88
CA VAL A 57 0.63 -19.68 2.89
C VAL A 57 0.07 -20.52 4.02
N LYS A 58 0.67 -21.70 4.22
CA LYS A 58 0.49 -22.50 5.43
C LYS A 58 1.63 -22.22 6.41
N LEU A 59 1.30 -21.66 7.57
CA LEU A 59 2.28 -21.45 8.63
C LEU A 59 2.72 -22.80 9.22
N VAL A 60 4.03 -22.94 9.47
CA VAL A 60 4.66 -24.09 10.13
C VAL A 60 5.47 -23.58 11.31
N GLU A 61 5.07 -23.95 12.52
CA GLU A 61 5.75 -23.55 13.75
C GLU A 61 7.04 -24.34 13.95
N VAL A 62 8.12 -23.66 14.35
CA VAL A 62 9.46 -24.24 14.59
C VAL A 62 10.15 -23.51 15.73
N ASP A 63 11.03 -24.20 16.45
CA ASP A 63 11.78 -23.59 17.58
C ASP A 63 12.79 -22.53 17.13
N ARG A 64 13.36 -22.68 15.92
CA ARG A 64 14.35 -21.75 15.36
C ARG A 64 14.36 -21.76 13.83
N LEU A 65 14.58 -20.59 13.25
CA LEU A 65 14.85 -20.40 11.82
C LEU A 65 16.35 -20.56 11.52
N PRO A 66 16.75 -20.95 10.29
CA PRO A 66 18.14 -20.97 9.89
C PRO A 66 18.75 -19.56 9.82
N GLU A 67 20.08 -19.47 9.94
CA GLU A 67 20.79 -18.20 9.75
C GLU A 67 20.68 -17.70 8.31
N SER A 68 20.75 -16.38 8.12
CA SER A 68 20.82 -15.74 6.81
C SER A 68 21.82 -14.59 6.84
N GLU A 69 22.38 -14.23 5.68
CA GLU A 69 23.31 -13.10 5.57
C GLU A 69 22.72 -11.78 6.09
N ARG A 70 21.40 -11.59 5.97
CA ARG A 70 20.70 -10.41 6.48
C ARG A 70 20.51 -10.44 8.00
N GLY A 71 20.41 -11.63 8.59
CA GLY A 71 20.13 -11.82 10.01
C GLY A 71 18.93 -10.99 10.50
N MET A 72 19.11 -10.28 11.61
CA MET A 72 18.10 -9.38 12.21
C MET A 72 18.10 -7.96 11.62
N GLY A 73 18.84 -7.71 10.54
CA GLY A 73 18.95 -6.38 9.93
C GLY A 73 17.66 -5.88 9.28
N GLY A 74 17.20 -4.69 9.68
CA GLY A 74 16.04 -3.99 9.11
C GLY A 74 16.17 -2.47 9.25
N PHE A 75 15.19 -1.70 8.78
CA PHE A 75 15.11 -0.25 8.98
C PHE A 75 16.37 0.55 8.57
N GLY A 76 16.92 0.26 7.39
CA GLY A 76 18.14 0.93 6.91
C GLY A 76 19.44 0.36 7.49
N SER A 77 19.43 -0.86 8.03
CA SER A 77 20.62 -1.55 8.58
C SER A 77 21.79 -1.70 7.61
N THR A 78 21.57 -1.57 6.31
CA THR A 78 22.62 -1.59 5.28
C THR A 78 23.31 -0.23 5.09
N GLY A 79 22.86 0.81 5.79
CA GLY A 79 23.28 2.19 5.53
C GLY A 79 22.69 2.76 4.23
N ALA A 80 22.94 4.05 4.03
CA ALA A 80 22.74 4.79 2.78
C ALA A 80 24.09 5.05 2.12
#